data_AF-A0A2J6GYV4-F1
#
_entry.id   AF-A0A2J6GYV4-F1
#
_cell.length_a   1.000
_cell.length_b   1.000
_cell.length_c   1.000
_cell.angle_alpha   90.00
_cell.angle_beta   90.00
_cell.angle_gamma   90.00
#
_symmetry.space_group_name_H-M   'P 1'
#
loop_
_entity.id
_entity.type
_entity.pdbx_description
1 polymer ?
#
loop_
_entity_poly.entity_id
_entity_poly.type
_entity_poly.pdbx_seq_one_letter_code
_entity_poly.pdbx_strand_id
1 'polypeptide(L)'
;MVTGPPRREYFPTARRAMQGVRDAPGNIVNATLGYDVGTMTHKGGMYWVWLSIFLCFADWTLLGFNGIDFRNVLLKITNGGLPFIIGVIFNLIVLVLLAFYIFFGKHSKEEILNFSIAVIMTSLILTMVNFNGASLIHLAFAWFMWHLLFKEAMPKQDANLMLAVILFIDFFAFSIIATFNGASFVNRLIIPVHFFFSLNYTRESAFKSVLVAIVIIVYLSLVSATLYTMDDFTEQLTNNDKITAKQTFMKAYDNLVLLFTQTKAGVTASVNDYVNDTKNDLQGTSYTTEIDAKSKQDLGVELADVGRDDLTRYNTGDTIRITGILEGRNIDDFDKIDVFVTCYGRRSIDSKNRTNGTVLGKEVYKISMGLYEEQFIDCEIKNASRGDWTIYFEALFNFTSEGYLKTYYMDKDRYISLRSQDIDVFENYDIRDTRPVSKSINGPAKIGIVTGNPPGLIPYNKSETFTSYVGVSLTNNWNGGKLNKVWDIKLTIPYGLELTNCNDRFYNEYSDSGLGESSYSLMEGYIQKTFNYTIDDVRSEKCSLNLTDREELLGSSPFSTRYFKAESTYEYLLKKSVAVTVHDQK
;
A
#
# COMPACT_ATOMS: atom_id res chain seq x y z
N MET A 1 52.28 49.86 -26.32
CA MET A 1 51.49 50.61 -25.32
C MET A 1 50.63 49.62 -24.54
N VAL A 2 50.48 49.88 -23.25
CA VAL A 2 50.24 48.96 -22.14
C VAL A 2 48.98 48.09 -22.26
N THR A 3 49.18 46.78 -22.10
CA THR A 3 48.15 45.76 -21.81
C THR A 3 47.83 45.76 -20.31
N GLY A 4 46.59 46.08 -19.93
CA GLY A 4 46.10 45.97 -18.56
C GLY A 4 45.39 44.62 -18.32
N PRO A 5 45.56 43.95 -17.16
CA PRO A 5 44.91 42.68 -16.88
C PRO A 5 43.45 42.88 -16.42
N PRO A 6 42.57 41.88 -16.63
CA PRO A 6 41.17 41.95 -16.24
C PRO A 6 41.02 41.86 -14.71
N ARG A 7 40.08 42.66 -14.19
CA ARG A 7 39.71 42.73 -12.77
C ARG A 7 39.16 41.39 -12.29
N ARG A 8 39.70 40.89 -11.17
CA ARG A 8 39.12 39.80 -10.39
C ARG A 8 37.92 40.32 -9.61
N GLU A 9 36.74 39.78 -9.89
CA GLU A 9 35.58 39.94 -9.03
C GLU A 9 35.76 39.09 -7.76
N TYR A 10 35.76 39.77 -6.62
CA TYR A 10 35.79 39.18 -5.29
C TYR A 10 34.39 38.64 -4.94
N PHE A 11 34.25 37.32 -4.85
CA PHE A 11 33.11 36.68 -4.20
C PHE A 11 33.19 36.90 -2.67
N PRO A 12 32.17 37.51 -2.03
CA PRO A 12 32.15 37.60 -0.58
C PRO A 12 31.70 36.26 0.02
N THR A 13 32.67 35.53 0.56
CA THR A 13 32.63 34.76 1.81
C THR A 13 31.32 34.04 2.17
N ALA A 14 31.32 32.73 1.92
CA ALA A 14 30.48 31.71 2.56
C ALA A 14 30.81 31.51 4.06
N ARG A 15 30.72 32.58 4.87
CA ARG A 15 31.07 32.57 6.31
C ARG A 15 29.97 33.11 7.23
N ARG A 16 28.70 33.01 6.81
CA ARG A 16 27.51 33.30 7.64
C ARG A 16 26.48 32.17 7.73
N ALA A 17 26.70 31.02 7.08
CA ALA A 17 25.77 29.88 7.10
C ALA A 17 26.07 28.81 8.17
N MET A 18 27.13 28.95 8.97
CA MET A 18 27.53 27.94 9.97
C MET A 18 27.67 28.51 11.40
N GLN A 19 26.74 29.37 11.81
CA GLN A 19 26.70 29.91 13.17
C GLN A 19 25.29 29.94 13.79
N GLY A 20 24.38 29.09 13.30
CA GLY A 20 23.01 28.94 13.81
C GLY A 20 22.64 27.55 14.33
N VAL A 21 23.59 26.63 14.51
CA VAL A 21 23.30 25.21 14.88
C VAL A 21 23.94 24.82 16.22
N ARG A 22 24.09 25.77 17.13
CA ARG A 22 24.50 25.49 18.51
C ARG A 22 23.68 26.38 19.42
N ASP A 23 22.45 25.97 19.70
CA ASP A 23 21.77 26.11 20.98
C ASP A 23 20.40 25.40 20.93
N ALA A 24 20.10 24.67 22.02
CA ALA A 24 18.85 23.98 22.40
C ALA A 24 18.55 22.55 21.88
N PRO A 25 18.74 21.51 22.73
CA PRO A 25 17.92 20.31 22.68
C PRO A 25 16.58 20.61 23.37
N GLY A 26 15.56 20.97 22.59
CA GLY A 26 14.22 21.17 23.11
C GLY A 26 13.21 21.50 22.01
N ASN A 27 12.21 20.62 21.85
CA ASN A 27 11.04 20.70 20.96
C ASN A 27 11.13 20.04 19.58
N ILE A 28 11.06 18.70 19.60
CA ILE A 28 10.88 17.81 18.44
C ILE A 28 9.50 17.99 17.76
N VAL A 29 8.54 18.66 18.41
CA VAL A 29 7.20 18.93 17.82
C VAL A 29 7.23 20.09 16.81
N ASN A 30 8.05 21.12 17.04
CA ASN A 30 8.07 22.33 16.21
C ASN A 30 8.70 22.11 14.81
N ALA A 31 9.58 21.11 14.67
CA ALA A 31 10.25 20.82 13.40
C ALA A 31 9.34 20.21 12.32
N THR A 32 8.17 19.68 12.69
CA THR A 32 7.33 18.87 11.78
C THR A 32 6.26 19.70 11.07
N LEU A 33 5.89 20.88 11.60
CA LEU A 33 4.83 21.73 11.04
C LEU A 33 5.35 22.99 10.34
N GLY A 34 6.66 23.22 10.31
CA GLY A 34 7.28 24.37 9.62
C GLY A 34 6.91 25.75 10.21
N TYR A 35 6.06 25.80 11.24
CA TYR A 35 5.74 27.02 11.95
C TYR A 35 6.76 27.23 13.07
N ASP A 36 7.52 28.32 12.93
CA ASP A 36 8.19 28.91 14.08
C ASP A 36 7.08 29.36 15.03
N VAL A 37 6.76 28.52 16.02
CA VAL A 37 5.80 28.84 17.08
C VAL A 37 6.46 29.92 17.93
N GLY A 38 6.52 31.14 17.37
CA GLY A 38 7.13 32.30 17.98
C GLY A 38 6.57 32.36 19.38
N THR A 39 7.48 32.28 20.37
CA THR A 39 7.17 32.02 21.78
C THR A 39 5.98 32.85 22.20
N MET A 40 4.78 32.25 22.14
CA MET A 40 3.57 32.97 22.44
C MET A 40 3.58 33.17 23.95
N THR A 41 3.94 34.38 24.38
CA THR A 41 3.96 34.80 25.77
C THR A 41 2.54 35.03 26.30
N HIS A 42 1.57 34.20 25.90
CA HIS A 42 0.19 34.36 26.32
C HIS A 42 0.06 33.98 27.80
N LYS A 43 -0.24 34.99 28.60
CA LYS A 43 -0.70 34.89 29.98
C LYS A 43 -2.04 34.14 29.99
N GLY A 44 -2.03 32.81 29.97
CA GLY A 44 -3.28 32.04 29.94
C GLY A 44 -3.18 30.53 29.81
N GLY A 45 -2.08 29.95 29.32
CA GLY A 45 -1.98 28.49 29.12
C GLY A 45 -2.32 27.68 30.38
N MET A 46 -1.78 28.08 31.53
CA MET A 46 -2.08 27.44 32.82
C MET A 46 -3.55 27.52 33.24
N TYR A 47 -4.26 28.59 32.88
CA TYR A 47 -5.68 28.71 33.15
C TYR A 47 -6.47 27.61 32.43
N TRP A 48 -6.12 27.32 31.17
CA TRP A 48 -6.75 26.25 30.39
C TRP A 48 -6.46 24.86 30.95
N VAL A 49 -5.23 24.64 31.43
CA VAL A 49 -4.88 23.39 32.14
C VAL A 49 -5.79 23.19 33.36
N TRP A 50 -5.97 24.22 34.19
CA TRP A 50 -6.88 24.14 35.34
C TRP A 50 -8.34 23.94 34.95
N LEU A 51 -8.81 24.59 33.88
CA LEU A 51 -10.17 24.43 33.39
C LEU A 51 -10.41 23.01 32.85
N SER A 52 -9.43 22.40 32.17
CA SER A 52 -9.49 20.99 31.75
C SER A 52 -9.46 20.03 32.93
N ILE A 53 -8.69 20.30 33.98
CA ILE A 53 -8.72 19.52 35.24
C ILE A 53 -10.10 19.63 35.89
N PHE A 54 -10.67 20.83 35.93
CA PHE A 54 -12.01 21.03 36.47
C PHE A 54 -13.08 20.30 35.67
N LEU A 55 -13.02 20.34 34.34
CA LEU A 55 -13.91 19.56 33.47
C LEU A 55 -13.75 18.05 33.75
N CYS A 56 -12.51 17.55 33.87
CA CYS A 56 -12.23 16.17 34.22
C CYS A 56 -12.89 15.76 35.54
N PHE A 57 -12.77 16.61 36.56
CA PHE A 57 -13.36 16.38 37.87
C PHE A 57 -14.89 16.41 37.79
N ALA A 58 -15.46 17.40 37.11
CA ALA A 58 -16.89 17.53 36.90
C ALA A 58 -17.47 16.29 36.19
N ASP A 59 -16.78 15.74 35.19
CA ASP A 59 -17.17 14.50 34.54
C ASP A 59 -17.18 13.30 35.49
N TRP A 60 -16.19 13.21 36.37
CA TRP A 60 -16.13 12.11 37.34
C TRP A 60 -17.24 12.24 38.40
N THR A 61 -17.50 13.45 38.91
CA THR A 61 -18.38 13.61 40.07
C THR A 61 -19.83 13.96 39.72
N LEU A 62 -20.07 14.67 38.62
CA LEU A 62 -21.37 15.31 38.33
C LEU A 62 -21.93 14.95 36.96
N LEU A 63 -21.12 15.02 35.89
CA LEU A 63 -21.63 15.01 34.52
C LEU A 63 -21.70 13.61 33.92
N GLY A 64 -20.81 12.69 34.31
CA GLY A 64 -20.80 11.31 33.81
C GLY A 64 -20.63 11.20 32.29
N PHE A 65 -19.95 12.17 31.66
CA PHE A 65 -19.75 12.17 30.21
C PHE A 65 -18.81 11.03 29.77
N ASN A 66 -19.25 10.25 28.77
CA ASN A 66 -18.53 9.08 28.25
C ASN A 66 -18.46 9.06 26.71
N GLY A 67 -18.49 10.24 26.07
CA GLY A 67 -18.56 10.34 24.61
C GLY A 67 -19.87 9.81 24.01
N ILE A 68 -19.87 9.62 22.70
CA ILE A 68 -20.96 9.03 21.92
C ILE A 68 -20.57 7.61 21.54
N ASP A 69 -21.48 6.67 21.72
CA ASP A 69 -21.31 5.32 21.21
C ASP A 69 -21.31 5.32 19.67
N PHE A 70 -20.15 5.04 19.08
CA PHE A 70 -19.92 5.01 17.64
C PHE A 70 -20.79 3.95 16.94
N ARG A 71 -21.16 2.86 17.62
CA ARG A 71 -22.09 1.87 17.07
C ARG A 71 -23.47 2.50 16.84
N ASN A 72 -23.91 3.36 17.75
CA ASN A 72 -25.16 4.10 17.58
C ASN A 72 -25.06 5.12 16.44
N VAL A 73 -23.90 5.73 16.23
CA VAL A 73 -23.65 6.60 15.05
C VAL A 73 -23.79 5.78 13.77
N LEU A 74 -23.09 4.66 13.68
CA LEU A 74 -23.13 3.79 12.50
C LEU A 74 -24.55 3.28 12.26
N LEU A 75 -25.25 2.81 13.28
CA LEU A 75 -26.64 2.35 13.16
C LEU A 75 -27.57 3.47 12.68
N LYS A 76 -27.42 4.71 13.15
CA LYS A 76 -28.22 5.84 12.64
C LYS A 76 -27.88 6.19 11.19
N ILE A 77 -26.62 6.09 10.79
CA ILE A 77 -26.20 6.30 9.39
C ILE A 77 -26.77 5.17 8.51
N THR A 78 -26.63 3.92 8.92
CA THR A 78 -27.09 2.75 8.17
C THR A 78 -28.63 2.72 8.06
N ASN A 79 -29.35 2.96 9.15
CA ASN A 79 -30.82 2.91 9.15
C ASN A 79 -31.44 4.20 8.58
N GLY A 80 -30.83 5.35 8.83
CA GLY A 80 -31.31 6.65 8.38
C GLY A 80 -30.90 6.99 6.95
N GLY A 81 -29.87 6.32 6.42
CA GLY A 81 -29.36 6.48 5.06
C GLY A 81 -29.02 7.93 4.70
N LEU A 82 -29.20 8.26 3.42
CA LEU A 82 -28.99 9.61 2.89
C LEU A 82 -29.81 10.70 3.62
N PRO A 83 -31.10 10.49 4.01
CA PRO A 83 -31.87 11.47 4.77
C PRO A 83 -31.23 11.90 6.09
N PHE A 84 -30.61 10.98 6.84
CA PHE A 84 -29.91 11.33 8.08
C PHE A 84 -28.70 12.24 7.81
N ILE A 85 -27.88 11.90 6.81
CA ILE A 85 -26.71 12.69 6.41
C ILE A 85 -27.14 14.09 5.95
N ILE A 86 -28.17 14.18 5.11
CA ILE A 86 -28.75 15.45 4.66
C ILE A 86 -29.25 16.24 5.87
N GLY A 87 -29.94 15.61 6.83
CA GLY A 87 -30.44 16.27 8.03
C GLY A 87 -29.33 16.87 8.91
N VAL A 88 -28.17 16.21 9.00
CA VAL A 88 -26.99 16.72 9.72
C VAL A 88 -26.37 17.92 9.00
N ILE A 89 -26.19 17.83 7.67
CA ILE A 89 -25.52 18.87 6.85
C ILE A 89 -26.41 20.10 6.68
N PHE A 90 -27.69 19.90 6.36
CA PHE A 90 -28.66 20.95 6.09
C PHE A 90 -29.47 21.37 7.33
N ASN A 91 -28.94 21.08 8.52
CA ASN A 91 -29.51 21.61 9.75
C ASN A 91 -29.52 23.15 9.67
N LEU A 92 -30.67 23.78 10.00
CA LEU A 92 -30.82 25.24 9.91
C LEU A 92 -29.74 25.98 10.71
N ILE A 93 -29.32 25.45 11.86
CA ILE A 93 -28.27 26.05 12.68
C ILE A 93 -26.92 26.02 11.95
N VAL A 94 -26.59 24.91 11.28
CA VAL A 94 -25.37 24.77 10.46
C VAL A 94 -25.39 25.79 9.33
N LEU A 95 -26.49 25.86 8.58
CA LEU A 95 -26.60 26.77 7.45
C LEU A 95 -26.48 28.24 7.88
N VAL A 96 -27.10 28.61 9.01
CA VAL A 96 -27.00 29.97 9.56
C VAL A 96 -25.58 30.28 10.02
N LEU A 97 -24.91 29.37 10.74
CA LEU A 97 -23.53 29.58 11.19
C LEU A 97 -22.54 29.68 10.02
N LEU A 98 -22.69 28.82 8.99
CA LEU A 98 -21.85 28.85 7.81
C LEU A 98 -22.10 30.09 6.96
N ALA A 99 -23.36 30.45 6.72
CA ALA A 99 -23.70 31.68 6.00
C ALA A 99 -23.16 32.90 6.75
N PHE A 100 -23.36 32.98 8.07
CA PHE A 100 -22.81 34.05 8.89
C PHE A 100 -21.29 34.13 8.76
N TYR A 101 -20.59 33.00 8.88
CA TYR A 101 -19.13 32.96 8.75
C TYR A 101 -18.67 33.41 7.36
N ILE A 102 -19.29 32.90 6.30
CA ILE A 102 -18.92 33.21 4.91
C ILE A 102 -19.22 34.67 4.56
N PHE A 103 -20.35 35.23 5.00
CA PHE A 103 -20.77 36.58 4.61
C PHE A 103 -20.16 37.70 5.47
N PHE A 104 -19.78 37.43 6.72
CA PHE A 104 -19.31 38.47 7.66
C PHE A 104 -17.78 38.54 7.82
N GLY A 105 -17.01 37.93 6.91
CA GLY A 105 -15.56 38.05 6.90
C GLY A 105 -14.90 37.74 5.57
N LYS A 106 -13.65 38.20 5.41
CA LYS A 106 -12.78 37.79 4.30
C LYS A 106 -12.02 36.55 4.75
N HIS A 107 -12.47 35.39 4.28
CA HIS A 107 -11.90 34.09 4.63
C HIS A 107 -11.28 33.43 3.40
N SER A 108 -10.20 32.66 3.60
CA SER A 108 -9.65 31.83 2.52
C SER A 108 -10.60 30.64 2.23
N LYS A 109 -10.49 30.03 1.05
CA LYS A 109 -11.26 28.81 0.73
C LYS A 109 -10.98 27.67 1.73
N GLU A 110 -9.71 27.53 2.13
CA GLU A 110 -9.27 26.55 3.11
C GLU A 110 -9.84 26.83 4.50
N GLU A 111 -9.85 28.09 4.93
CA GLU A 111 -10.44 28.51 6.20
C GLU A 111 -11.94 28.21 6.27
N ILE A 112 -12.67 28.46 5.17
CA ILE A 112 -14.11 28.15 5.04
C ILE A 112 -14.33 26.64 5.10
N LEU A 113 -13.51 25.85 4.39
CA LEU A 113 -13.61 24.39 4.40
C LEU A 113 -13.41 23.82 5.81
N ASN A 114 -12.32 24.20 6.48
CA ASN A 114 -12.00 23.70 7.82
C ASN A 114 -13.05 24.13 8.85
N PHE A 115 -13.57 25.36 8.75
CA PHE A 115 -14.69 25.81 9.59
C PHE A 115 -15.95 24.98 9.34
N SER A 116 -16.23 24.67 8.07
CA SER A 116 -17.38 23.84 7.68
C SER A 116 -17.32 22.45 8.29
N ILE A 117 -16.14 21.83 8.30
CA ILE A 117 -15.93 20.52 8.94
C ILE A 117 -16.25 20.61 10.45
N ALA A 118 -15.76 21.64 11.15
CA ALA A 118 -16.01 21.80 12.59
C ALA A 118 -17.51 22.03 12.92
N VAL A 119 -18.21 22.81 12.11
CA VAL A 119 -19.65 23.07 12.27
C VAL A 119 -20.47 21.82 11.96
N ILE A 120 -20.15 21.07 10.89
CA ILE A 120 -20.80 19.80 10.58
C ILE A 120 -20.57 18.78 11.71
N MET A 121 -19.36 18.69 12.25
CA MET A 121 -19.05 17.84 13.40
C MET A 121 -19.88 18.23 14.63
N THR A 122 -20.02 19.54 14.89
CA THR A 122 -20.89 20.05 15.97
C THR A 122 -22.35 19.65 15.76
N SER A 123 -22.87 19.75 14.53
CA SER A 123 -24.23 19.32 14.18
C SER A 123 -24.45 17.83 14.38
N LEU A 124 -23.47 17.01 13.95
CA LEU A 124 -23.50 15.57 14.16
C LEU A 124 -23.57 15.25 15.66
N ILE A 125 -22.71 15.87 16.48
CA ILE A 125 -22.70 15.70 17.94
C ILE A 125 -24.07 16.06 18.53
N LEU A 126 -24.62 17.24 18.22
CA LEU A 126 -25.92 17.68 18.74
C LEU A 126 -27.06 16.73 18.37
N THR A 127 -27.04 16.20 17.14
CA THR A 127 -28.01 15.23 16.63
C THR A 127 -27.89 13.87 17.33
N MET A 128 -26.69 13.49 17.76
CA MET A 128 -26.43 12.23 18.43
C MET A 128 -26.77 12.25 19.93
N VAL A 129 -26.46 13.36 20.61
CA VAL A 129 -26.52 13.45 22.08
C VAL A 129 -27.87 13.89 22.65
N ASN A 130 -28.84 14.21 21.79
CA ASN A 130 -30.18 14.68 22.20
C ASN A 130 -30.15 15.78 23.28
N PHE A 131 -29.21 16.73 23.16
CA PHE A 131 -29.02 17.83 24.13
C PHE A 131 -28.73 17.39 25.58
N ASN A 132 -28.08 16.24 25.77
CA ASN A 132 -27.56 15.85 27.08
C ASN A 132 -26.65 16.96 27.66
N GLY A 133 -26.94 17.41 28.89
CA GLY A 133 -26.26 18.55 29.50
C GLY A 133 -24.73 18.39 29.61
N ALA A 134 -24.25 17.17 29.87
CA ALA A 134 -22.82 16.89 29.92
C ALA A 134 -22.16 17.06 28.55
N SER A 135 -22.80 16.54 27.49
CA SER A 135 -22.34 16.71 26.11
C SER A 135 -22.32 18.18 25.68
N LEU A 136 -23.32 18.96 26.11
CA LEU A 136 -23.36 20.40 25.82
C LEU A 136 -22.25 21.16 26.53
N ILE A 137 -21.88 20.78 27.76
CA ILE A 137 -20.76 21.40 28.49
C ILE A 137 -19.44 21.12 27.77
N HIS A 138 -19.19 19.88 27.32
CA HIS A 138 -18.01 19.53 26.54
C HIS A 138 -17.93 20.28 25.22
N LEU A 139 -19.05 20.32 24.48
CA LEU A 139 -19.14 21.06 23.24
C LEU A 139 -18.86 22.55 23.45
N ALA A 140 -19.48 23.16 24.46
CA ALA A 140 -19.25 24.56 24.82
C ALA A 140 -17.78 24.80 25.23
N PHE A 141 -17.18 23.89 25.98
CA PHE A 141 -15.79 23.95 26.38
C PHE A 141 -14.84 23.93 25.17
N ALA A 142 -15.06 23.02 24.21
CA ALA A 142 -14.25 22.93 22.99
C ALA A 142 -14.35 24.21 22.15
N TRP A 143 -15.56 24.76 21.96
CA TRP A 143 -15.77 26.02 21.26
C TRP A 143 -15.16 27.22 22.00
N PHE A 144 -15.22 27.23 23.33
CA PHE A 144 -14.60 28.26 24.17
C PHE A 144 -13.07 28.23 24.09
N MET A 145 -12.46 27.03 24.10
CA MET A 145 -11.04 26.85 23.84
C MET A 145 -10.65 27.28 22.42
N TRP A 146 -11.44 26.92 21.41
CA TRP A 146 -11.16 27.37 20.05
C TRP A 146 -11.15 28.89 19.96
N HIS A 147 -12.14 29.55 20.55
CA HIS A 147 -12.28 31.00 20.46
C HIS A 147 -11.15 31.75 21.17
N LEU A 148 -10.75 31.29 22.37
CA LEU A 148 -9.84 32.04 23.24
C LEU A 148 -8.40 31.51 23.27
N LEU A 149 -8.18 30.25 22.90
CA LEU A 149 -6.86 29.62 22.88
C LEU A 149 -6.41 29.38 21.43
N PHE A 150 -7.11 28.55 20.66
CA PHE A 150 -6.57 28.11 19.36
C PHE A 150 -6.52 29.22 18.33
N LYS A 151 -7.60 30.01 18.20
CA LYS A 151 -7.66 31.09 17.21
C LYS A 151 -6.58 32.16 17.42
N GLU A 152 -6.15 32.36 18.66
CA GLU A 152 -5.03 33.24 19.02
C GLU A 152 -3.67 32.54 18.83
N ALA A 153 -3.62 31.21 19.06
CA ALA A 153 -2.38 30.43 19.07
C ALA A 153 -1.88 29.98 17.69
N MET A 154 -2.74 29.91 16.68
CA MET A 154 -2.39 29.38 15.35
C MET A 154 -3.18 30.08 14.24
N PRO A 155 -2.76 29.93 12.96
CA PRO A 155 -3.54 30.43 11.83
C PRO A 155 -5.00 29.95 11.88
N LYS A 156 -5.95 30.79 11.45
CA LYS A 156 -7.40 30.53 11.60
C LYS A 156 -7.83 29.19 10.99
N GLN A 157 -7.28 28.83 9.84
CA GLN A 157 -7.57 27.56 9.17
C GLN A 157 -7.13 26.35 10.01
N ASP A 158 -5.98 26.44 10.67
CA ASP A 158 -5.46 25.39 11.55
C ASP A 158 -6.27 25.33 12.85
N ALA A 159 -6.67 26.49 13.39
CA ALA A 159 -7.53 26.55 14.57
C ALA A 159 -8.89 25.89 14.32
N ASN A 160 -9.50 26.15 13.16
CA ASN A 160 -10.76 25.53 12.75
C ASN A 160 -10.64 24.00 12.61
N LEU A 161 -9.55 23.53 11.98
CA LEU A 161 -9.29 22.10 11.87
C LEU A 161 -9.02 21.47 13.25
N MET A 162 -8.27 22.16 14.12
CA MET A 162 -7.99 21.71 15.48
C MET A 162 -9.26 21.55 16.32
N LEU A 163 -10.23 22.47 16.17
CA LEU A 163 -11.55 22.32 16.79
C LEU A 163 -12.26 21.04 16.31
N ALA A 164 -12.26 20.78 14.99
CA ALA A 164 -12.86 19.56 14.46
C ALA A 164 -12.19 18.28 15.00
N VAL A 165 -10.86 18.27 15.09
CA VAL A 165 -10.09 17.15 15.65
C VAL A 165 -10.41 16.92 17.12
N ILE A 166 -10.47 17.99 17.92
CA ILE A 166 -10.80 17.89 19.34
C ILE A 166 -12.23 17.37 19.54
N LEU A 167 -13.19 17.90 18.78
CA LEU A 167 -14.57 17.40 18.81
C LEU A 167 -14.62 15.92 18.41
N PHE A 168 -13.85 15.51 17.40
CA PHE A 168 -13.80 14.11 16.99
C PHE A 168 -13.24 13.20 18.09
N ILE A 169 -12.12 13.58 18.70
CA ILE A 169 -11.46 12.77 19.72
C ILE A 169 -12.32 12.68 20.99
N ASP A 170 -12.85 13.82 21.46
CA ASP A 170 -13.61 13.88 22.70
C ASP A 170 -14.95 13.12 22.62
N PHE A 171 -15.59 13.11 21.45
CA PHE A 171 -16.90 12.49 21.28
C PHE A 171 -16.89 11.09 20.64
N PHE A 172 -15.94 10.75 19.76
CA PHE A 172 -16.03 9.51 18.95
C PHE A 172 -14.82 8.59 19.08
N ALA A 173 -13.60 9.10 19.17
CA ALA A 173 -12.40 8.27 19.04
C ALA A 173 -12.33 7.12 20.06
N PHE A 174 -12.69 7.35 21.32
CA PHE A 174 -12.66 6.30 22.34
C PHE A 174 -13.69 5.21 22.10
N SER A 175 -14.86 5.57 21.58
CA SER A 175 -15.89 4.57 21.26
C SER A 175 -15.53 3.73 20.03
N ILE A 176 -14.83 4.34 19.06
CA ILE A 176 -14.25 3.60 17.93
C ILE A 176 -13.25 2.57 18.46
N ILE A 177 -12.30 2.99 19.31
CA ILE A 177 -11.29 2.08 19.90
C ILE A 177 -11.96 0.96 20.71
N ALA A 178 -12.97 1.30 21.54
CA ALA A 178 -13.73 0.33 22.33
C ALA A 178 -14.46 -0.69 21.43
N THR A 179 -14.90 -0.28 20.25
CA THR A 179 -15.58 -1.18 19.30
C THR A 179 -14.65 -2.26 18.77
N PHE A 180 -13.36 -1.95 18.54
CA PHE A 180 -12.38 -2.89 18.01
C PHE A 180 -11.75 -3.81 19.07
N ASN A 181 -11.51 -3.30 20.27
CA ASN A 181 -10.73 -4.05 21.26
C ASN A 181 -11.55 -4.99 22.14
N GLY A 182 -12.89 -4.94 22.08
CA GLY A 182 -13.81 -5.80 22.85
C GLY A 182 -13.74 -5.61 24.38
N ALA A 183 -12.66 -5.02 24.88
CA ALA A 183 -12.47 -4.63 26.25
C ALA A 183 -13.30 -3.39 26.54
N SER A 184 -13.99 -3.45 27.68
CA SER A 184 -14.61 -2.34 28.39
C SER A 184 -13.55 -1.38 28.92
N PHE A 185 -12.52 -1.04 28.13
CA PHE A 185 -11.77 0.17 28.40
C PHE A 185 -12.82 1.25 28.49
N VAL A 186 -12.92 1.82 29.69
CA VAL A 186 -13.81 2.93 30.00
C VAL A 186 -13.68 3.88 28.82
N ASN A 187 -14.80 4.35 28.29
CA ASN A 187 -14.92 5.11 27.04
C ASN A 187 -14.28 6.52 27.15
N ARG A 188 -13.15 6.62 27.85
CA ARG A 188 -12.60 7.79 28.50
C ARG A 188 -11.10 7.60 28.74
N LEU A 189 -10.32 8.60 28.33
CA LEU A 189 -9.01 8.80 28.93
C LEU A 189 -9.19 9.23 30.39
N ILE A 190 -8.34 8.75 31.30
CA ILE A 190 -8.31 9.25 32.68
C ILE A 190 -8.15 10.78 32.70
N ILE A 191 -7.42 11.31 31.71
CA ILE A 191 -7.18 12.74 31.53
C ILE A 191 -7.83 13.20 30.22
N PRO A 192 -8.75 14.20 30.22
CA PRO A 192 -9.46 14.64 29.02
C PRO A 192 -8.51 15.10 27.91
N VAL A 193 -8.88 14.88 26.64
CA VAL A 193 -8.04 15.27 25.50
C VAL A 193 -7.67 16.77 25.53
N HIS A 194 -8.62 17.59 25.96
CA HIS A 194 -8.45 19.03 26.13
C HIS A 194 -7.29 19.42 27.05
N PHE A 195 -6.99 18.61 28.05
CA PHE A 195 -5.87 18.84 28.96
C PHE A 195 -4.54 18.75 28.22
N PHE A 196 -4.36 17.76 27.34
CA PHE A 196 -3.13 17.60 26.56
C PHE A 196 -2.91 18.77 25.61
N PHE A 197 -3.96 19.24 24.94
CA PHE A 197 -3.88 20.43 24.09
C PHE A 197 -3.53 21.67 24.92
N SER A 198 -4.22 21.90 26.03
CA SER A 198 -3.94 23.01 26.94
C SER A 198 -2.50 22.99 27.46
N LEU A 199 -2.00 21.81 27.82
CA LEU A 199 -0.63 21.61 28.30
C LEU A 199 0.38 21.88 27.19
N ASN A 200 0.11 21.43 25.96
CA ASN A 200 0.98 21.66 24.81
C ASN A 200 1.16 23.16 24.52
N TYR A 201 0.06 23.92 24.53
CA TYR A 201 0.07 25.38 24.31
C TYR A 201 0.45 26.20 25.56
N THR A 202 0.74 25.56 26.69
CA THR A 202 1.28 26.24 27.88
C THR A 202 2.77 26.47 27.74
N ARG A 203 3.24 27.67 28.12
CA ARG A 203 4.66 28.03 28.15
C ARG A 203 5.49 27.01 28.95
N GLU A 204 6.67 26.67 28.43
CA GLU A 204 7.64 25.86 29.16
C GLU A 204 7.94 26.44 30.54
N SER A 205 7.73 25.62 31.56
CA SER A 205 7.96 25.95 32.97
C SER A 205 8.23 24.67 33.74
N ALA A 206 8.95 24.76 34.85
CA ALA A 206 9.18 23.60 35.72
C ALA A 206 7.87 22.92 36.14
N PHE A 207 6.80 23.71 36.33
CA PHE A 207 5.48 23.20 36.66
C PHE A 207 4.85 22.39 35.50
N LYS A 208 4.95 22.87 34.25
CA LYS A 208 4.53 22.11 33.06
C LYS A 208 5.27 20.78 32.98
N SER A 209 6.58 20.78 33.17
CA SER A 209 7.40 19.56 33.15
C SER A 209 6.97 18.55 34.23
N VAL A 210 6.65 19.03 35.44
CA VAL A 210 6.11 18.19 36.52
C VAL A 210 4.74 17.63 36.14
N LEU A 211 3.83 18.43 35.58
CA LEU A 211 2.52 17.94 35.11
C LEU A 211 2.66 16.89 34.01
N VAL A 212 3.54 17.11 33.03
CA VAL A 212 3.86 16.12 31.99
C VAL A 212 4.38 14.82 32.62
N ALA A 213 5.29 14.91 33.59
CA ALA A 213 5.80 13.74 34.30
C ALA A 213 4.70 12.99 35.06
N ILE A 214 3.79 13.69 35.75
CA ILE A 214 2.63 13.09 36.43
C ILE A 214 1.74 12.35 35.43
N VAL A 215 1.43 12.97 34.29
CA VAL A 215 0.62 12.36 33.22
C VAL A 215 1.28 11.07 32.74
N ILE A 216 2.58 11.11 32.43
CA ILE A 216 3.34 9.93 31.99
C ILE A 216 3.27 8.82 33.04
N ILE A 217 3.47 9.14 34.32
CA ILE A 217 3.40 8.18 35.42
C ILE A 217 2.00 7.56 35.52
N VAL A 218 0.93 8.37 35.41
CA VAL A 218 -0.45 7.89 35.46
C VAL A 218 -0.73 6.89 34.32
N TYR A 219 -0.33 7.21 33.09
CA TYR A 219 -0.55 6.29 31.96
C TYR A 219 0.33 5.04 32.04
N LEU A 220 1.60 5.17 32.44
CA LEU A 220 2.47 4.01 32.69
C LEU A 220 1.91 3.10 33.78
N SER A 221 1.35 3.68 34.84
CA SER A 221 0.68 2.93 35.91
C SER A 221 -0.58 2.23 35.41
N LEU A 222 -1.37 2.89 34.55
CA LEU A 222 -2.56 2.29 33.95
C LEU A 222 -2.22 1.12 33.02
N VAL A 223 -1.21 1.29 32.15
CA VAL A 223 -0.71 0.23 31.29
C VAL A 223 -0.18 -0.92 32.16
N SER A 224 0.61 -0.62 33.19
CA SER A 224 1.13 -1.63 34.11
C SER A 224 0.02 -2.37 34.85
N ALA A 225 -1.01 -1.68 35.34
CA ALA A 225 -2.16 -2.30 35.98
C ALA A 225 -2.94 -3.19 35.01
N THR A 226 -3.11 -2.75 33.77
CA THR A 226 -3.76 -3.54 32.71
C THR A 226 -2.95 -4.81 32.43
N LEU A 227 -1.63 -4.68 32.27
CA LEU A 227 -0.74 -5.83 32.07
C LEU A 227 -0.76 -6.79 33.27
N TYR A 228 -0.77 -6.27 34.50
CA TYR A 228 -0.84 -7.08 35.72
C TYR A 228 -2.18 -7.85 35.82
N THR A 229 -3.30 -7.21 35.46
CA THR A 229 -4.60 -7.92 35.37
C THR A 229 -4.65 -8.94 34.24
N MET A 230 -3.84 -8.78 33.19
CA MET A 230 -3.70 -9.80 32.15
C MET A 230 -2.87 -10.99 32.63
N ASP A 231 -1.90 -10.81 33.53
CA ASP A 231 -1.15 -11.95 34.11
C ASP A 231 -2.06 -12.86 34.94
N ASP A 232 -2.97 -12.33 35.76
CA ASP A 232 -4.01 -13.12 36.44
C ASP A 232 -4.97 -13.83 35.44
N PHE A 233 -5.21 -13.21 34.27
CA PHE A 233 -5.99 -13.82 33.19
C PHE A 233 -5.19 -14.92 32.47
N THR A 234 -3.86 -14.81 32.39
CA THR A 234 -3.00 -15.84 31.79
C THR A 234 -2.86 -17.10 32.63
N GLU A 235 -3.13 -17.08 33.94
CA GLU A 235 -3.19 -18.34 34.72
C GLU A 235 -4.36 -19.25 34.32
N GLN A 236 -5.42 -18.70 33.72
CA GLN A 236 -6.62 -19.47 33.30
C GLN A 236 -6.64 -19.85 31.82
N LEU A 237 -5.68 -19.37 31.02
CA LEU A 237 -5.63 -19.58 29.57
C LEU A 237 -4.72 -20.76 29.19
N THR A 238 -5.13 -21.55 28.19
CA THR A 238 -4.29 -22.62 27.66
C THR A 238 -3.05 -22.05 26.95
N ASN A 239 -1.99 -22.84 26.76
CA ASN A 239 -0.77 -22.36 26.09
C ASN A 239 -1.03 -21.81 24.68
N ASN A 240 -2.03 -22.34 23.96
CA ASN A 240 -2.42 -21.82 22.64
C ASN A 240 -3.13 -20.47 22.75
N ASP A 241 -3.94 -20.25 23.78
CA ASP A 241 -4.59 -18.96 24.02
C ASP A 241 -3.58 -17.88 24.41
N LYS A 242 -2.52 -18.24 25.15
CA LYS A 242 -1.41 -17.34 25.47
C LYS A 242 -0.65 -16.89 24.22
N ILE A 243 -0.37 -17.82 23.30
CA ILE A 243 0.30 -17.51 22.03
C ILE A 243 -0.59 -16.61 21.17
N THR A 244 -1.87 -16.93 21.05
CA THR A 244 -2.84 -16.17 20.27
C THR A 244 -3.06 -14.77 20.84
N ALA A 245 -3.20 -14.64 22.16
CA ALA A 245 -3.35 -13.35 22.83
C ALA A 245 -2.09 -12.50 22.70
N LYS A 246 -0.91 -13.09 22.86
CA LYS A 246 0.38 -12.40 22.66
C LYS A 246 0.53 -11.93 21.21
N GLN A 247 0.21 -12.76 20.23
CA GLN A 247 0.22 -12.37 18.81
C GLN A 247 -0.80 -11.27 18.51
N THR A 248 -1.99 -11.33 19.11
CA THR A 248 -3.04 -10.30 18.95
C THR A 248 -2.62 -8.98 19.56
N PHE A 249 -2.02 -9.00 20.76
CA PHE A 249 -1.48 -7.81 21.41
C PHE A 249 -0.30 -7.21 20.64
N MET A 250 0.64 -8.04 20.18
CA MET A 250 1.76 -7.57 19.36
C MET A 250 1.26 -6.94 18.06
N LYS A 251 0.28 -7.56 17.38
CA LYS A 251 -0.37 -6.96 16.20
C LYS A 251 -1.09 -5.64 16.53
N ALA A 252 -1.79 -5.55 17.65
CA ALA A 252 -2.47 -4.31 18.06
C ALA A 252 -1.46 -3.21 18.43
N TYR A 253 -0.36 -3.57 19.09
CA TYR A 253 0.75 -2.67 19.40
C TYR A 253 1.45 -2.20 18.13
N ASP A 254 1.79 -3.12 17.24
CA ASP A 254 2.42 -2.81 15.95
C ASP A 254 1.48 -1.92 15.12
N ASN A 255 0.18 -2.21 15.06
CA ASN A 255 -0.82 -1.37 14.40
C ASN A 255 -0.96 0.00 15.04
N LEU A 256 -0.85 0.12 16.37
CA LEU A 256 -0.93 1.40 17.08
C LEU A 256 0.35 2.21 16.90
N VAL A 257 1.52 1.57 16.95
CA VAL A 257 2.80 2.16 16.59
C VAL A 257 2.79 2.59 15.13
N LEU A 258 2.24 1.79 14.22
CA LEU A 258 2.01 2.12 12.82
C LEU A 258 1.09 3.33 12.73
N LEU A 259 -0.04 3.35 13.44
CA LEU A 259 -0.99 4.46 13.45
C LEU A 259 -0.33 5.76 13.95
N PHE A 260 0.53 5.70 14.99
CA PHE A 260 1.23 6.86 15.55
C PHE A 260 2.43 7.32 14.71
N THR A 261 3.16 6.39 14.10
CA THR A 261 4.26 6.71 13.17
C THR A 261 3.71 7.22 11.84
N GLN A 262 2.59 6.66 11.36
CA GLN A 262 1.83 7.11 10.19
C GLN A 262 0.97 8.34 10.46
N THR A 263 0.56 8.70 11.69
CA THR A 263 -0.09 10.02 11.90
C THR A 263 0.93 11.15 11.96
N LYS A 264 2.16 10.88 12.40
CA LYS A 264 3.24 11.89 12.45
C LYS A 264 3.90 12.13 11.08
N ALA A 265 3.99 11.10 10.23
CA ALA A 265 4.47 11.22 8.85
C ALA A 265 3.32 11.35 7.83
N GLY A 266 2.18 10.75 8.11
CA GLY A 266 1.12 10.50 7.14
C GLY A 266 -0.07 11.44 7.18
N VAL A 267 -0.13 12.53 7.95
CA VAL A 267 -1.08 13.62 7.59
C VAL A 267 -0.49 14.45 6.44
N THR A 268 0.82 14.70 6.47
CA THR A 268 1.54 15.37 5.37
C THR A 268 1.88 14.40 4.25
N ALA A 269 2.20 13.14 4.55
CA ALA A 269 2.39 12.11 3.53
C ALA A 269 1.05 11.61 2.98
N SER A 270 -0.06 11.40 3.69
CA SER A 270 -1.32 10.99 3.02
C SER A 270 -1.94 12.09 2.17
N VAL A 271 -1.74 13.39 2.48
CA VAL A 271 -2.18 14.47 1.57
C VAL A 271 -1.26 14.57 0.37
N ASN A 272 0.06 14.46 0.56
CA ASN A 272 1.00 14.46 -0.57
C ASN A 272 0.94 13.15 -1.37
N ASP A 273 0.68 12.01 -0.75
CA ASP A 273 0.52 10.69 -1.35
C ASP A 273 -0.86 10.60 -1.96
N TYR A 274 -1.92 11.21 -1.44
CA TYR A 274 -3.19 11.32 -2.17
C TYR A 274 -3.08 12.28 -3.36
N VAL A 275 -2.37 13.41 -3.24
CA VAL A 275 -2.12 14.34 -4.36
C VAL A 275 -1.15 13.73 -5.37
N ASN A 276 -0.12 13.01 -4.91
CA ASN A 276 0.82 12.30 -5.76
C ASN A 276 0.14 11.09 -6.37
N ASP A 277 -0.59 10.26 -5.64
CA ASP A 277 -1.42 9.13 -6.12
C ASP A 277 -2.48 9.61 -7.10
N THR A 278 -3.15 10.74 -6.89
CA THR A 278 -4.06 11.31 -7.89
C THR A 278 -3.29 11.75 -9.14
N LYS A 279 -2.08 12.30 -9.01
CA LYS A 279 -1.21 12.70 -10.12
C LYS A 279 -0.54 11.49 -10.81
N ASN A 280 -0.35 10.42 -10.06
CA ASN A 280 0.32 9.17 -10.39
C ASN A 280 -0.66 8.20 -11.07
N ASP A 281 -1.89 8.10 -10.60
CA ASP A 281 -3.01 7.39 -11.23
C ASP A 281 -3.37 8.02 -12.57
N LEU A 282 -3.37 9.36 -12.66
CA LEU A 282 -3.52 10.07 -13.95
C LEU A 282 -2.30 9.89 -14.89
N GLN A 283 -1.18 9.34 -14.40
CA GLN A 283 0.04 9.10 -15.18
C GLN A 283 0.44 7.61 -15.27
N GLY A 284 -0.38 6.69 -14.75
CA GLY A 284 -0.11 5.24 -14.74
C GLY A 284 1.01 4.77 -13.79
N THR A 285 1.47 5.57 -12.82
CA THR A 285 2.63 5.23 -11.99
C THR A 285 2.32 4.33 -10.78
N SER A 286 1.06 4.25 -10.32
CA SER A 286 0.65 3.31 -9.25
C SER A 286 0.97 1.85 -9.66
N TYR A 287 0.50 1.45 -10.84
CA TYR A 287 0.84 0.17 -11.47
C TYR A 287 2.36 -0.07 -11.54
N THR A 288 3.12 0.92 -12.04
CA THR A 288 4.58 0.75 -12.17
C THR A 288 5.30 0.63 -10.83
N THR A 289 4.80 1.28 -9.79
CA THR A 289 5.38 1.25 -8.44
C THR A 289 5.17 -0.11 -7.81
N GLU A 290 3.98 -0.67 -7.98
CA GLU A 290 3.63 -2.02 -7.53
C GLU A 290 4.47 -3.08 -8.23
N ILE A 291 4.57 -3.03 -9.57
CA ILE A 291 5.43 -3.94 -10.33
C ILE A 291 6.90 -3.79 -9.93
N ASP A 292 7.39 -2.56 -9.69
CA ASP A 292 8.76 -2.32 -9.24
C ASP A 292 9.04 -2.91 -7.85
N ALA A 293 8.09 -2.84 -6.93
CA ALA A 293 8.20 -3.46 -5.61
C ALA A 293 8.20 -4.99 -5.72
N LYS A 294 7.23 -5.55 -6.48
CA LYS A 294 7.07 -7.00 -6.70
C LYS A 294 8.19 -7.62 -7.53
N SER A 295 8.85 -6.86 -8.40
CA SER A 295 10.03 -7.32 -9.17
C SER A 295 11.23 -7.69 -8.29
N LYS A 296 11.25 -7.27 -7.03
CA LYS A 296 12.32 -7.54 -6.06
C LYS A 296 12.04 -8.75 -5.15
N GLN A 297 10.84 -9.33 -5.24
CA GLN A 297 10.41 -10.45 -4.41
C GLN A 297 10.16 -11.66 -5.32
N ASP A 298 10.65 -12.85 -4.95
CA ASP A 298 10.27 -14.08 -5.67
C ASP A 298 8.79 -14.38 -5.37
N LEU A 299 7.94 -14.37 -6.40
CA LEU A 299 6.50 -14.63 -6.28
C LEU A 299 6.14 -15.95 -6.98
N GLY A 300 5.18 -16.69 -6.44
CA GLY A 300 4.75 -17.99 -6.93
C GLY A 300 4.76 -19.06 -5.84
N VAL A 301 4.98 -20.30 -6.25
CA VAL A 301 4.97 -21.46 -5.34
C VAL A 301 6.29 -22.22 -5.46
N GLU A 302 7.07 -22.26 -4.38
CA GLU A 302 8.36 -22.96 -4.34
C GLU A 302 8.25 -24.31 -3.61
N LEU A 303 9.00 -25.31 -4.10
CA LEU A 303 9.22 -26.59 -3.42
C LEU A 303 10.61 -26.55 -2.77
N ALA A 304 10.63 -26.22 -1.48
CA ALA A 304 11.80 -26.10 -0.64
C ALA A 304 12.10 -27.40 0.15
N ASP A 305 13.37 -27.56 0.53
CA ASP A 305 13.87 -28.63 1.43
C ASP A 305 13.44 -30.07 1.10
N VAL A 306 13.20 -30.38 -0.18
CA VAL A 306 12.79 -31.72 -0.61
C VAL A 306 13.90 -32.75 -0.32
N GLY A 307 13.64 -33.70 0.57
CA GLY A 307 14.57 -34.80 0.88
C GLY A 307 15.72 -34.45 1.84
N ARG A 308 15.66 -33.31 2.54
CA ARG A 308 16.78 -32.82 3.36
C ARG A 308 17.11 -33.70 4.56
N ASP A 309 16.08 -34.22 5.24
CA ASP A 309 16.22 -35.00 6.47
C ASP A 309 15.83 -36.49 6.31
N ASP A 310 15.54 -36.90 5.08
CA ASP A 310 15.04 -38.25 4.81
C ASP A 310 16.16 -39.27 4.64
N LEU A 311 15.82 -40.54 4.88
CA LEU A 311 16.70 -41.65 4.58
C LEU A 311 16.94 -41.73 3.07
N THR A 312 18.18 -41.89 2.66
CA THR A 312 18.53 -42.16 1.25
C THR A 312 18.58 -43.65 0.93
N ARG A 313 18.38 -44.50 1.94
CA ARG A 313 18.45 -45.97 1.85
C ARG A 313 17.27 -46.61 2.55
N TYR A 314 16.57 -47.49 1.83
CA TYR A 314 15.40 -48.23 2.29
C TYR A 314 15.59 -49.73 2.04
N ASN A 315 14.85 -50.60 2.74
CA ASN A 315 14.79 -52.02 2.41
C ASN A 315 13.65 -52.32 1.45
N THR A 316 13.76 -53.41 0.70
CA THR A 316 12.71 -53.92 -0.18
C THR A 316 11.45 -54.16 0.64
N GLY A 317 10.34 -53.56 0.23
CA GLY A 317 9.06 -53.62 0.94
C GLY A 317 8.81 -52.47 1.93
N ASP A 318 9.83 -51.71 2.32
CA ASP A 318 9.65 -50.49 3.12
C ASP A 318 8.93 -49.42 2.28
N THR A 319 8.16 -48.57 2.95
CA THR A 319 7.60 -47.37 2.35
C THR A 319 8.69 -46.32 2.24
N ILE A 320 9.00 -45.89 1.01
CA ILE A 320 9.84 -44.72 0.79
C ILE A 320 9.02 -43.50 1.20
N ARG A 321 9.49 -42.75 2.19
CA ARG A 321 8.88 -41.48 2.63
C ARG A 321 9.87 -40.35 2.44
N ILE A 322 9.53 -39.40 1.57
CA ILE A 322 10.29 -38.18 1.34
C ILE A 322 9.43 -36.99 1.76
N THR A 323 10.02 -36.03 2.44
CA THR A 323 9.37 -34.81 2.92
C THR A 323 9.82 -33.60 2.09
N GLY A 324 9.02 -32.54 2.13
CA GLY A 324 9.34 -31.25 1.52
C GLY A 324 8.45 -30.15 2.08
N ILE A 325 8.80 -28.91 1.78
CA ILE A 325 8.04 -27.71 2.16
C ILE A 325 7.55 -27.04 0.88
N LEU A 326 6.26 -26.72 0.85
CA LEU A 326 5.66 -25.88 -0.17
C LEU A 326 5.56 -24.46 0.38
N GLU A 327 6.17 -23.49 -0.28
CA GLU A 327 6.11 -22.07 0.11
C GLU A 327 5.30 -21.28 -0.93
N GLY A 328 4.32 -20.49 -0.47
CA GLY A 328 3.44 -19.68 -1.31
C GLY A 328 3.71 -18.20 -1.12
N ARG A 329 3.97 -17.48 -2.22
CA ARG A 329 4.24 -16.04 -2.23
C ARG A 329 3.37 -15.38 -3.30
N ASN A 330 2.21 -14.85 -2.92
CA ASN A 330 1.26 -14.30 -3.88
C ASN A 330 1.49 -12.81 -4.18
N ILE A 331 0.86 -12.34 -5.26
CA ILE A 331 0.85 -10.96 -5.74
C ILE A 331 -0.01 -10.07 -4.85
N ASP A 332 -1.15 -10.56 -4.39
CA ASP A 332 -2.09 -9.85 -3.52
C ASP A 332 -2.30 -10.66 -2.22
N ASP A 333 -2.46 -9.95 -1.11
CA ASP A 333 -2.73 -10.49 0.22
C ASP A 333 -4.06 -11.25 0.26
N PHE A 334 -5.00 -10.94 -0.64
CA PHE A 334 -6.34 -11.52 -0.66
C PHE A 334 -6.50 -12.72 -1.60
N ASP A 335 -5.63 -12.84 -2.61
CA ASP A 335 -5.71 -13.94 -3.55
C ASP A 335 -5.06 -15.19 -2.97
N LYS A 336 -5.61 -16.36 -3.29
CA LYS A 336 -5.02 -17.66 -2.94
C LYS A 336 -4.60 -18.41 -4.19
N ILE A 337 -3.43 -19.04 -4.14
CA ILE A 337 -2.94 -19.91 -5.21
C ILE A 337 -3.36 -21.34 -4.91
N ASP A 338 -4.19 -21.90 -5.79
CA ASP A 338 -4.54 -23.32 -5.73
C ASP A 338 -3.40 -24.17 -6.35
N VAL A 339 -2.78 -25.00 -5.52
CA VAL A 339 -1.66 -25.88 -5.88
C VAL A 339 -2.08 -27.34 -5.82
N PHE A 340 -1.85 -28.06 -6.92
CA PHE A 340 -2.05 -29.50 -7.02
C PHE A 340 -0.70 -30.20 -6.93
N VAL A 341 -0.47 -30.86 -5.80
CA VAL A 341 0.78 -31.59 -5.53
C VAL A 341 0.57 -33.07 -5.82
N THR A 342 1.50 -33.65 -6.58
CA THR A 342 1.58 -35.09 -6.82
C THR A 342 3.01 -35.57 -6.62
N CYS A 343 3.18 -36.87 -6.38
CA CYS A 343 4.50 -37.45 -6.34
C CYS A 343 4.56 -38.84 -6.96
N TYR A 344 5.77 -39.25 -7.39
CA TYR A 344 6.00 -40.57 -7.96
C TYR A 344 7.47 -40.95 -7.98
N GLY A 345 7.74 -42.24 -8.13
CA GLY A 345 9.07 -42.81 -8.26
C GLY A 345 9.30 -43.36 -9.67
N ARG A 346 10.55 -43.25 -10.14
CA ARG A 346 11.05 -43.98 -11.32
C ARG A 346 12.32 -44.73 -10.95
N ARG A 347 12.46 -45.95 -11.45
CA ARG A 347 13.72 -46.70 -11.32
C ARG A 347 14.71 -46.23 -12.37
N SER A 348 15.99 -46.15 -12.02
CA SER A 348 17.06 -45.78 -12.96
C SER A 348 17.11 -46.71 -14.19
N ILE A 349 16.85 -48.00 -13.98
CA ILE A 349 16.87 -49.05 -15.01
C ILE A 349 15.63 -48.97 -15.94
N ASP A 350 14.53 -48.41 -15.46
CA ASP A 350 13.26 -48.33 -16.19
C ASP A 350 12.66 -46.93 -16.06
N SER A 351 13.28 -45.99 -16.78
CA SER A 351 12.92 -44.57 -16.75
C SER A 351 11.53 -44.27 -17.32
N LYS A 352 10.87 -45.25 -17.95
CA LYS A 352 9.54 -45.11 -18.54
C LYS A 352 8.43 -45.47 -17.56
N ASN A 353 8.63 -46.48 -16.71
CA ASN A 353 7.61 -46.88 -15.75
C ASN A 353 7.59 -45.97 -14.51
N ARG A 354 6.44 -45.32 -14.29
CA ARG A 354 6.14 -44.47 -13.14
C ARG A 354 5.41 -45.30 -12.08
N THR A 355 5.91 -45.30 -10.85
CA THR A 355 5.16 -45.79 -9.69
C THR A 355 4.59 -44.59 -8.94
N ASN A 356 3.27 -44.45 -8.93
CA ASN A 356 2.62 -43.33 -8.24
C ASN A 356 2.82 -43.45 -6.72
N GLY A 357 3.12 -42.33 -6.09
CA GLY A 357 3.08 -42.20 -4.64
C GLY A 357 1.80 -41.48 -4.19
N THR A 358 1.66 -41.32 -2.88
CA THR A 358 0.60 -40.50 -2.28
C THR A 358 1.20 -39.34 -1.50
N VAL A 359 0.58 -38.16 -1.62
CA VAL A 359 0.89 -36.96 -0.84
C VAL A 359 -0.16 -36.81 0.25
N LEU A 360 0.24 -36.84 1.53
CA LEU A 360 -0.69 -36.80 2.67
C LEU A 360 -1.84 -37.83 2.53
N GLY A 361 -1.51 -39.02 2.01
CA GLY A 361 -2.45 -40.12 1.77
C GLY A 361 -3.36 -39.99 0.53
N LYS A 362 -3.20 -38.96 -0.32
CA LYS A 362 -3.95 -38.79 -1.58
C LYS A 362 -3.04 -38.83 -2.81
N GLU A 363 -3.53 -39.32 -3.94
CA GLU A 363 -2.74 -39.32 -5.20
C GLU A 363 -2.52 -37.90 -5.75
N VAL A 364 -3.54 -37.04 -5.61
CA VAL A 364 -3.48 -35.61 -5.93
C VAL A 364 -3.97 -34.85 -4.70
N TYR A 365 -3.14 -33.96 -4.18
CA TYR A 365 -3.47 -33.15 -3.01
C TYR A 365 -3.58 -31.67 -3.41
N LYS A 366 -4.73 -31.05 -3.11
CA LYS A 366 -5.00 -29.63 -3.40
C LYS A 366 -4.74 -28.80 -2.15
N ILE A 367 -3.88 -27.77 -2.25
CA ILE A 367 -3.57 -26.79 -1.20
C ILE A 367 -3.95 -25.42 -1.74
N SER A 368 -4.57 -24.57 -0.92
CA SER A 368 -4.80 -23.17 -1.28
C SER A 368 -3.87 -22.30 -0.43
N MET A 369 -2.86 -21.69 -1.05
CA MET A 369 -1.81 -20.94 -0.35
C MET A 369 -2.06 -19.44 -0.37
N GLY A 370 -2.00 -18.81 0.80
CA GLY A 370 -1.97 -17.36 0.96
C GLY A 370 -0.56 -16.76 0.85
N LEU A 371 -0.44 -15.48 1.23
CA LEU A 371 0.83 -14.76 1.24
C LEU A 371 1.77 -15.27 2.36
N TYR A 372 2.97 -15.69 1.99
CA TYR A 372 4.01 -16.22 2.89
C TYR A 372 3.53 -17.42 3.73
N GLU A 373 2.69 -18.27 3.14
CA GLU A 373 2.24 -19.50 3.78
C GLU A 373 3.22 -20.65 3.48
N GLU A 374 3.52 -21.47 4.47
CA GLU A 374 4.34 -22.67 4.34
C GLU A 374 3.49 -23.90 4.66
N GLN A 375 3.59 -24.94 3.84
CA GLN A 375 2.88 -26.19 4.04
C GLN A 375 3.85 -27.37 3.93
N PHE A 376 3.95 -28.16 4.99
CA PHE A 376 4.67 -29.43 4.97
C PHE A 376 3.93 -30.46 4.13
N ILE A 377 4.66 -31.14 3.26
CA ILE A 377 4.17 -32.23 2.41
C ILE A 377 5.08 -33.45 2.56
N ASP A 378 4.50 -34.64 2.45
CA ASP A 378 5.23 -35.89 2.39
C ASP A 378 4.78 -36.72 1.19
N CYS A 379 5.72 -37.41 0.55
CA CYS A 379 5.48 -38.36 -0.52
C CYS A 379 5.76 -39.76 -0.01
N GLU A 380 4.76 -40.64 -0.09
CA GLU A 380 4.90 -42.04 0.25
C GLU A 380 4.82 -42.93 -1.00
N ILE A 381 5.84 -43.78 -1.21
CA ILE A 381 5.82 -44.84 -2.23
C ILE A 381 5.90 -46.20 -1.55
N LYS A 382 4.82 -46.97 -1.67
CA LYS A 382 4.69 -48.30 -1.09
C LYS A 382 5.26 -49.36 -2.03
N ASN A 383 5.76 -50.46 -1.44
CA ASN A 383 6.24 -51.64 -2.17
C ASN A 383 7.32 -51.34 -3.21
N ALA A 384 8.27 -50.44 -2.88
CA ALA A 384 9.39 -50.16 -3.76
C ALA A 384 10.27 -51.40 -3.92
N SER A 385 10.52 -51.80 -5.17
CA SER A 385 11.42 -52.91 -5.49
C SER A 385 12.88 -52.51 -5.38
N ARG A 386 13.77 -53.48 -5.19
CA ARG A 386 15.22 -53.28 -5.12
C ARG A 386 15.76 -52.45 -6.30
N GLY A 387 16.66 -51.52 -6.00
CA GLY A 387 17.41 -50.74 -6.99
C GLY A 387 17.44 -49.24 -6.67
N ASP A 388 17.98 -48.47 -7.61
CA ASP A 388 18.04 -47.01 -7.50
C ASP A 388 16.77 -46.38 -8.05
N TRP A 389 16.19 -45.50 -7.24
CA TRP A 389 14.97 -44.77 -7.52
C TRP A 389 15.25 -43.27 -7.55
N THR A 390 14.48 -42.58 -8.37
CA THR A 390 14.36 -41.12 -8.33
C THR A 390 12.92 -40.79 -8.02
N ILE A 391 12.71 -40.17 -6.86
CA ILE A 391 11.42 -39.71 -6.37
C ILE A 391 11.23 -38.28 -6.88
N TYR A 392 10.06 -38.00 -7.45
CA TYR A 392 9.71 -36.71 -8.01
C TYR A 392 8.53 -36.11 -7.25
N PHE A 393 8.66 -34.84 -6.89
CA PHE A 393 7.55 -33.98 -6.51
C PHE A 393 7.18 -33.11 -7.69
N GLU A 394 5.89 -33.03 -7.98
CA GLU A 394 5.32 -32.16 -9.00
C GLU A 394 4.25 -31.28 -8.36
N ALA A 395 4.40 -29.96 -8.48
CA ALA A 395 3.41 -28.98 -8.04
C ALA A 395 2.90 -28.22 -9.27
N LEU A 396 1.60 -28.34 -9.52
CA LEU A 396 0.91 -27.70 -10.64
C LEU A 396 0.01 -26.59 -10.09
N PHE A 397 0.16 -25.36 -10.57
CA PHE A 397 -0.61 -24.22 -10.08
C PHE A 397 -0.82 -23.17 -11.17
N ASN A 398 -1.87 -22.38 -11.03
CA ASN A 398 -2.10 -21.21 -11.89
C ASN A 398 -1.41 -19.98 -11.31
N PHE A 399 -0.82 -19.17 -12.18
CA PHE A 399 -0.16 -17.93 -11.80
C PHE A 399 -0.31 -16.87 -12.89
N THR A 400 -0.33 -15.61 -12.48
CA THR A 400 -0.40 -14.46 -13.38
C THR A 400 0.91 -13.69 -13.32
N SER A 401 1.55 -13.45 -14.45
CA SER A 401 2.71 -12.58 -14.53
C SER A 401 2.37 -11.27 -15.20
N GLU A 402 2.83 -10.19 -14.59
CA GLU A 402 2.59 -8.83 -15.04
C GLU A 402 3.89 -8.09 -15.31
N GLY A 403 3.84 -7.15 -16.24
CA GLY A 403 4.96 -6.28 -16.53
C GLY A 403 4.58 -5.06 -17.35
N TYR A 404 5.52 -4.10 -17.39
CA TYR A 404 5.37 -2.89 -18.17
C TYR A 404 6.66 -2.51 -18.90
N LEU A 405 6.49 -1.74 -19.97
CA LEU A 405 7.55 -1.03 -20.66
C LEU A 405 7.19 0.45 -20.74
N LYS A 406 8.01 1.27 -20.09
CA LYS A 406 7.99 2.72 -20.27
C LYS A 406 8.52 3.06 -21.66
N THR A 407 7.85 3.96 -22.35
CA THR A 407 8.28 4.46 -23.66
C THR A 407 8.07 5.97 -23.74
N TYR A 408 8.76 6.58 -24.71
CA TYR A 408 8.72 8.01 -24.95
C TYR A 408 8.20 8.28 -26.35
N TYR A 409 7.35 9.29 -26.47
CA TYR A 409 6.87 9.79 -27.76
C TYR A 409 7.16 11.27 -27.89
N MET A 410 7.51 11.68 -29.11
CA MET A 410 7.82 13.06 -29.42
C MET A 410 7.28 13.43 -30.79
N ASP A 411 6.88 14.68 -30.95
CA ASP A 411 6.66 15.26 -32.26
C ASP A 411 7.92 15.16 -33.15
N LYS A 412 7.74 14.63 -34.36
CA LYS A 412 8.85 14.37 -35.30
C LYS A 412 9.57 15.64 -35.74
N ASP A 413 8.85 16.72 -36.02
CA ASP A 413 9.44 17.99 -36.47
C ASP A 413 10.24 18.63 -35.34
N ARG A 414 9.74 18.55 -34.12
CA ARG A 414 10.47 18.99 -32.92
C ARG A 414 11.75 18.18 -32.71
N TYR A 415 11.70 16.86 -32.86
CA TYR A 415 12.88 16.00 -32.75
C TYR A 415 13.94 16.41 -33.78
N ILE A 416 13.56 16.61 -35.04
CA ILE A 416 14.46 17.06 -36.11
C ILE A 416 15.06 18.43 -35.78
N SER A 417 14.25 19.36 -35.26
CA SER A 417 14.69 20.71 -34.88
C SER A 417 15.69 20.73 -33.72
N LEU A 418 15.55 19.83 -32.73
CA LEU A 418 16.53 19.71 -31.63
C LEU A 418 17.83 19.08 -32.13
N ARG A 419 17.73 18.01 -32.94
CA ARG A 419 18.89 17.32 -33.51
C ARG A 419 19.68 18.20 -34.49
N SER A 420 19.03 19.09 -35.23
CA SER A 420 19.72 20.05 -36.11
C SER A 420 20.51 21.12 -35.35
N GLN A 421 20.23 21.30 -34.06
CA GLN A 421 20.93 22.19 -33.14
C GLN A 421 21.94 21.43 -32.26
N ASP A 422 22.19 20.15 -32.52
CA ASP A 422 23.04 19.27 -31.71
C ASP A 422 22.59 19.17 -30.23
N ILE A 423 21.28 19.34 -29.98
CA ILE A 423 20.68 19.19 -28.65
C ILE A 423 20.24 17.74 -28.48
N ASP A 424 20.76 17.06 -27.46
CA ASP A 424 20.28 15.74 -27.07
C ASP A 424 18.86 15.84 -26.47
N VAL A 425 17.94 15.06 -27.04
CA VAL A 425 16.53 15.11 -26.64
C VAL A 425 16.34 14.58 -25.23
N PHE A 426 17.06 13.53 -24.82
CA PHE A 426 16.87 12.98 -23.49
C PHE A 426 17.47 13.89 -22.42
N GLU A 427 18.65 14.47 -22.67
CA GLU A 427 19.24 15.46 -21.77
C GLU A 427 18.37 16.72 -21.65
N ASN A 428 17.82 17.22 -22.76
CA ASN A 428 16.95 18.41 -22.75
C ASN A 428 15.67 18.24 -21.91
N TYR A 429 15.19 17.02 -21.73
CA TYR A 429 13.99 16.70 -20.94
C TYR A 429 14.32 15.96 -19.63
N ASP A 430 15.58 15.96 -19.19
CA ASP A 430 16.05 15.30 -17.96
C ASP A 430 15.74 13.79 -17.87
N ILE A 431 15.72 13.11 -19.01
CA ILE A 431 15.41 11.67 -19.11
C ILE A 431 16.69 10.86 -18.98
N ARG A 432 16.79 10.09 -17.89
CA ARG A 432 17.99 9.30 -17.59
C ARG A 432 17.98 7.90 -18.22
N ASP A 433 16.81 7.31 -18.41
CA ASP A 433 16.61 5.98 -18.99
C ASP A 433 16.35 6.08 -20.50
N THR A 434 17.36 6.45 -21.27
CA THR A 434 17.27 6.64 -22.74
C THR A 434 16.91 5.37 -23.52
N ARG A 435 17.06 4.21 -22.88
CA ARG A 435 16.68 2.87 -23.39
C ARG A 435 15.94 2.11 -22.31
N PRO A 436 14.66 2.44 -22.06
CA PRO A 436 13.86 1.74 -21.07
C PRO A 436 13.79 0.25 -21.44
N VAL A 437 13.89 -0.60 -20.43
CA VAL A 437 13.73 -2.05 -20.53
C VAL A 437 12.43 -2.44 -19.86
N SER A 438 11.76 -3.47 -20.35
CA SER A 438 10.56 -3.96 -19.69
C SER A 438 10.90 -4.47 -18.30
N LYS A 439 10.08 -4.10 -17.32
CA LYS A 439 10.11 -4.65 -15.97
C LYS A 439 8.90 -5.55 -15.79
N SER A 440 9.07 -6.61 -15.03
CA SER A 440 8.01 -7.56 -14.71
C SER A 440 8.11 -7.94 -13.25
N ILE A 441 7.03 -8.46 -12.69
CA ILE A 441 7.11 -9.17 -11.42
C ILE A 441 8.06 -10.37 -11.55
N ASN A 442 8.66 -10.78 -10.44
CA ASN A 442 9.61 -11.88 -10.43
C ASN A 442 8.91 -13.22 -10.12
N GLY A 443 8.03 -13.61 -11.05
CA GLY A 443 7.24 -14.84 -11.00
C GLY A 443 7.89 -16.05 -11.66
N PRO A 444 7.19 -17.20 -11.75
CA PRO A 444 7.68 -18.42 -12.40
C PRO A 444 7.98 -18.26 -13.90
N ALA A 445 7.26 -17.37 -14.56
CA ALA A 445 7.53 -16.93 -15.91
C ALA A 445 7.72 -15.41 -15.93
N LYS A 446 8.50 -14.94 -16.88
CA LYS A 446 8.80 -13.53 -17.09
C LYS A 446 8.14 -13.07 -18.37
N ILE A 447 7.33 -12.01 -18.25
CA ILE A 447 6.76 -11.30 -19.39
C ILE A 447 7.69 -10.17 -19.82
N GLY A 448 8.06 -10.18 -21.09
CA GLY A 448 8.89 -9.17 -21.72
C GLY A 448 8.06 -8.34 -22.68
N ILE A 449 8.34 -7.04 -22.73
CA ILE A 449 7.71 -6.11 -23.67
C ILE A 449 8.83 -5.36 -24.39
N VAL A 450 8.72 -5.23 -25.71
CA VAL A 450 9.68 -4.50 -26.53
C VAL A 450 8.96 -3.60 -27.51
N THR A 451 9.49 -2.42 -27.76
CA THR A 451 9.01 -1.50 -28.79
C THR A 451 10.14 -1.14 -29.75
N GLY A 452 9.85 -0.31 -30.75
CA GLY A 452 10.89 0.34 -31.56
C GLY A 452 11.82 1.24 -30.72
N ASN A 453 12.86 1.79 -31.35
CA ASN A 453 13.80 2.69 -30.67
C ASN A 453 13.07 3.96 -30.18
N PRO A 454 13.14 4.32 -28.88
CA PRO A 454 12.57 5.56 -28.39
C PRO A 454 13.45 6.78 -28.72
N PRO A 455 12.87 8.00 -28.78
CA PRO A 455 11.43 8.23 -28.71
C PRO A 455 10.73 7.77 -30.00
N GLY A 456 9.51 7.23 -29.87
CA GLY A 456 8.63 7.03 -31.01
C GLY A 456 8.30 8.39 -31.63
N LEU A 457 8.64 8.56 -32.91
CA LEU A 457 8.45 9.81 -33.61
C LEU A 457 7.04 9.90 -34.18
N ILE A 458 6.27 10.88 -33.72
CA ILE A 458 4.89 11.11 -34.13
C ILE A 458 4.87 12.11 -35.29
N PRO A 459 4.45 11.73 -36.50
CA PRO A 459 4.39 12.67 -37.62
C PRO A 459 3.30 13.73 -37.39
N TYR A 460 3.58 14.97 -37.79
CA TYR A 460 2.56 16.04 -37.78
C TYR A 460 1.53 15.83 -38.90
N ASN A 461 2.02 15.41 -40.08
CA ASN A 461 1.19 15.20 -41.27
C ASN A 461 0.60 13.78 -41.28
N LYS A 462 -0.74 13.69 -41.33
CA LYS A 462 -1.47 12.42 -41.41
C LYS A 462 -1.12 11.56 -42.64
N SER A 463 -0.52 12.13 -43.69
CA SER A 463 -0.07 11.36 -44.85
C SER A 463 1.25 10.61 -44.64
N GLU A 464 2.00 10.95 -43.59
CA GLU A 464 3.23 10.22 -43.25
C GLU A 464 2.90 8.96 -42.44
N THR A 465 3.55 7.85 -42.79
CA THR A 465 3.33 6.58 -42.10
C THR A 465 4.02 6.57 -40.73
N PHE A 466 3.24 6.33 -39.67
CA PHE A 466 3.79 6.03 -38.35
C PHE A 466 4.29 4.59 -38.33
N THR A 467 5.61 4.40 -38.17
CA THR A 467 6.22 3.06 -38.14
C THR A 467 6.69 2.73 -36.72
N SER A 468 5.84 2.08 -35.95
CA SER A 468 6.22 1.51 -34.66
C SER A 468 5.67 0.09 -34.51
N TYR A 469 6.15 -0.61 -33.51
CA TYR A 469 5.70 -1.95 -33.18
C TYR A 469 5.76 -2.15 -31.67
N VAL A 470 5.00 -3.13 -31.21
CA VAL A 470 5.09 -3.68 -29.85
C VAL A 470 5.25 -5.19 -29.97
N GLY A 471 6.20 -5.74 -29.23
CA GLY A 471 6.41 -7.15 -29.07
C GLY A 471 6.15 -7.56 -27.62
N VAL A 472 5.43 -8.65 -27.42
CA VAL A 472 5.25 -9.28 -26.11
C VAL A 472 5.86 -10.67 -26.13
N SER A 473 6.57 -11.05 -25.07
CA SER A 473 7.16 -12.37 -24.96
C SER A 473 6.91 -12.98 -23.58
N LEU A 474 6.71 -14.29 -23.53
CA LEU A 474 6.64 -15.05 -22.28
C LEU A 474 7.81 -16.03 -22.23
N THR A 475 8.53 -16.03 -21.11
CA THR A 475 9.75 -16.83 -20.94
C THR A 475 9.73 -17.53 -19.58
N ASN A 476 10.21 -18.76 -19.50
CA ASN A 476 10.38 -19.43 -18.22
C ASN A 476 11.47 -18.70 -17.39
N ASN A 477 11.17 -18.36 -16.13
CA ASN A 477 12.08 -17.60 -15.27
C ASN A 477 12.73 -18.49 -14.18
N TRP A 478 12.08 -19.58 -13.78
CA TRP A 478 12.54 -20.44 -12.70
C TRP A 478 13.24 -21.71 -13.16
N ASN A 479 14.26 -22.11 -12.38
CA ASN A 479 14.96 -23.38 -12.56
C ASN A 479 14.19 -24.53 -11.92
N GLY A 480 14.02 -25.63 -12.66
CA GLY A 480 13.31 -26.82 -12.15
C GLY A 480 11.79 -26.75 -12.29
N GLY A 481 11.27 -25.77 -13.02
CA GLY A 481 9.89 -25.74 -13.45
C GLY A 481 9.76 -25.47 -14.95
N LYS A 482 8.53 -25.52 -15.45
CA LYS A 482 8.20 -25.17 -16.82
C LYS A 482 6.76 -24.69 -16.93
N LEU A 483 6.52 -23.85 -17.94
CA LEU A 483 5.17 -23.48 -18.36
C LEU A 483 4.44 -24.72 -18.90
N ASN A 484 3.34 -25.10 -18.24
CA ASN A 484 2.52 -26.25 -18.65
C ASN A 484 1.49 -25.84 -19.68
N LYS A 485 0.77 -24.74 -19.42
CA LYS A 485 -0.26 -24.21 -20.31
C LYS A 485 -0.38 -22.70 -20.14
N VAL A 486 -0.50 -21.96 -21.24
CA VAL A 486 -0.84 -20.53 -21.19
C VAL A 486 -2.35 -20.39 -21.41
N TRP A 487 -3.02 -19.65 -20.54
CA TRP A 487 -4.46 -19.41 -20.62
C TRP A 487 -4.76 -18.12 -21.35
N ASP A 488 -4.02 -17.06 -21.03
CA ASP A 488 -4.25 -15.74 -21.59
C ASP A 488 -2.94 -14.93 -21.68
N ILE A 489 -2.90 -14.02 -22.66
CA ILE A 489 -1.89 -12.98 -22.79
C ILE A 489 -2.63 -11.69 -23.16
N LYS A 490 -2.63 -10.74 -22.23
CA LYS A 490 -3.20 -9.41 -22.42
C LYS A 490 -2.10 -8.40 -22.67
N LEU A 491 -2.33 -7.50 -23.61
CA LEU A 491 -1.47 -6.39 -23.94
C LEU A 491 -2.29 -5.10 -23.87
N THR A 492 -1.90 -4.22 -22.96
CA THR A 492 -2.49 -2.90 -22.81
C THR A 492 -1.58 -1.87 -23.46
N ILE A 493 -2.12 -1.10 -24.40
CA ILE A 493 -1.40 -0.05 -25.12
C ILE A 493 -1.98 1.33 -24.81
N PRO A 494 -1.17 2.39 -24.92
CA PRO A 494 -1.61 3.77 -24.73
C PRO A 494 -2.69 4.20 -25.75
N TYR A 495 -3.60 5.11 -25.36
CA TYR A 495 -4.48 5.81 -26.32
C TYR A 495 -3.72 6.61 -27.37
N GLY A 496 -4.43 6.85 -28.47
CA GLY A 496 -3.84 7.33 -29.71
C GLY A 496 -3.09 6.25 -30.51
N LEU A 497 -3.01 5.01 -30.03
CA LEU A 497 -2.42 3.88 -30.75
C LEU A 497 -3.43 2.74 -30.91
N GLU A 498 -3.30 2.00 -32.01
CA GLU A 498 -4.00 0.74 -32.23
C GLU A 498 -3.04 -0.34 -32.73
N LEU A 499 -3.34 -1.61 -32.40
CA LEU A 499 -2.62 -2.74 -32.99
C LEU A 499 -3.04 -2.91 -34.45
N THR A 500 -2.04 -3.08 -35.32
CA THR A 500 -2.21 -3.45 -36.74
C THR A 500 -1.37 -4.67 -37.07
N ASN A 501 -1.77 -5.42 -38.10
CA ASN A 501 -1.09 -6.65 -38.56
C ASN A 501 -1.01 -7.78 -37.51
N CYS A 502 -1.90 -7.76 -36.51
CA CYS A 502 -2.12 -8.90 -35.60
C CYS A 502 -3.59 -9.02 -35.17
N ASN A 503 -4.52 -8.43 -35.93
CA ASN A 503 -5.95 -8.38 -35.63
C ASN A 503 -6.63 -9.76 -35.74
N ASP A 504 -5.97 -10.70 -36.41
CA ASP A 504 -6.36 -12.12 -36.48
C ASP A 504 -5.89 -12.93 -35.26
N ARG A 505 -5.08 -12.32 -34.39
CA ARG A 505 -4.45 -12.94 -33.23
C ARG A 505 -4.88 -12.30 -31.92
N PHE A 506 -5.00 -10.98 -31.90
CA PHE A 506 -5.49 -10.22 -30.75
C PHE A 506 -6.88 -9.66 -31.03
N TYR A 507 -7.79 -9.81 -30.08
CA TYR A 507 -9.07 -9.11 -30.10
C TYR A 507 -9.05 -7.97 -29.08
N ASN A 508 -9.70 -6.86 -29.42
CA ASN A 508 -9.84 -5.72 -28.51
C ASN A 508 -10.86 -6.10 -27.42
N GLU A 509 -10.41 -6.13 -26.17
CA GLU A 509 -11.27 -6.29 -25.02
C GLU A 509 -11.74 -4.88 -24.65
N TYR A 510 -12.93 -4.50 -25.12
CA TYR A 510 -13.53 -3.20 -24.80
C TYR A 510 -13.67 -3.08 -23.28
N SER A 511 -12.69 -2.42 -22.66
CA SER A 511 -12.67 -2.09 -21.25
C SER A 511 -12.59 -0.58 -21.19
N ASP A 512 -13.74 0.04 -20.93
CA ASP A 512 -13.83 1.46 -20.57
C ASP A 512 -13.30 1.62 -19.14
N SER A 513 -11.99 1.39 -19.00
CA SER A 513 -11.30 1.49 -17.71
C SER A 513 -11.24 2.95 -17.22
N GLY A 514 -11.64 3.92 -18.04
CA GLY A 514 -11.54 5.35 -17.76
C GLY A 514 -10.11 5.88 -17.65
N LEU A 515 -9.10 5.01 -17.84
CA LEU A 515 -7.69 5.28 -17.54
C LEU A 515 -6.83 5.64 -18.77
N GLY A 516 -7.42 5.82 -19.95
CA GLY A 516 -6.61 6.27 -21.09
C GLY A 516 -5.94 5.15 -21.91
N GLU A 517 -6.40 3.90 -21.79
CA GLU A 517 -5.69 2.72 -22.31
C GLU A 517 -6.61 1.76 -23.09
N SER A 518 -6.06 1.08 -24.11
CA SER A 518 -6.75 0.02 -24.86
C SER A 518 -6.16 -1.35 -24.54
N SER A 519 -7.01 -2.32 -24.18
CA SER A 519 -6.59 -3.68 -23.84
C SER A 519 -6.89 -4.66 -24.99
N TYR A 520 -5.92 -5.52 -25.27
CA TYR A 520 -6.00 -6.53 -26.31
C TYR A 520 -5.64 -7.90 -25.74
N SER A 521 -6.48 -8.89 -25.98
CA SER A 521 -6.27 -10.25 -25.48
C SER A 521 -6.00 -11.20 -26.64
N LEU A 522 -5.03 -12.10 -26.47
CA LEU A 522 -4.65 -13.05 -27.49
C LEU A 522 -5.74 -14.14 -27.62
N MET A 523 -6.19 -14.43 -28.84
CA MET A 523 -7.25 -15.39 -29.10
C MET A 523 -6.87 -16.79 -28.59
N GLU A 524 -7.77 -17.44 -27.87
CA GLU A 524 -7.52 -18.77 -27.28
C GLU A 524 -7.04 -19.79 -28.30
N GLY A 525 -7.66 -19.85 -29.49
CA GLY A 525 -7.24 -20.75 -30.56
C GLY A 525 -5.83 -20.50 -31.07
N TYR A 526 -5.33 -19.26 -30.97
CA TYR A 526 -3.96 -18.92 -31.30
C TYR A 526 -3.00 -19.29 -30.16
N ILE A 527 -3.39 -19.05 -28.91
CA ILE A 527 -2.64 -19.52 -27.72
C ILE A 527 -2.43 -21.04 -27.82
N GLN A 528 -3.49 -21.79 -28.10
CA GLN A 528 -3.43 -23.25 -28.28
C GLN A 528 -2.65 -23.70 -29.52
N LYS A 529 -2.34 -22.81 -30.47
CA LYS A 529 -1.50 -23.16 -31.62
C LYS A 529 -0.04 -22.82 -31.38
N THR A 530 0.22 -21.70 -30.71
CA THR A 530 1.56 -21.10 -30.57
C THR A 530 2.23 -21.46 -29.24
N PHE A 531 1.44 -21.67 -28.17
CA PHE A 531 1.89 -21.86 -26.79
C PHE A 531 1.51 -23.23 -26.19
N ASN A 532 0.97 -24.16 -26.99
CA ASN A 532 0.39 -25.45 -26.53
C ASN A 532 1.41 -26.60 -26.35
N TYR A 533 2.69 -26.27 -26.33
CA TYR A 533 3.74 -27.21 -25.98
C TYR A 533 4.52 -26.61 -24.83
N THR A 534 5.02 -27.48 -23.94
CA THR A 534 5.90 -27.08 -22.82
C THR A 534 6.94 -26.09 -23.33
N ILE A 535 6.82 -24.86 -22.83
CA ILE A 535 7.59 -23.73 -23.34
C ILE A 535 8.94 -23.78 -22.65
N ASP A 536 9.86 -24.53 -23.26
CA ASP A 536 11.26 -24.49 -22.87
C ASP A 536 11.96 -23.25 -23.51
N ASP A 537 11.39 -22.69 -24.59
CA ASP A 537 11.95 -21.59 -25.39
C ASP A 537 11.16 -20.28 -25.28
N VAL A 538 11.84 -19.15 -25.52
CA VAL A 538 11.20 -17.82 -25.62
C VAL A 538 10.16 -17.81 -26.75
N ARG A 539 8.92 -17.45 -26.44
CA ARG A 539 7.88 -17.17 -27.45
C ARG A 539 7.56 -15.69 -27.44
N SER A 540 7.55 -15.08 -28.63
CA SER A 540 7.29 -13.65 -28.79
C SER A 540 6.31 -13.39 -29.92
N GLU A 541 5.34 -12.53 -29.67
CA GLU A 541 4.42 -12.01 -30.67
C GLU A 541 4.73 -10.54 -30.93
N LYS A 542 4.79 -10.16 -32.21
CA LYS A 542 5.08 -8.79 -32.64
C LYS A 542 3.90 -8.23 -33.45
N CYS A 543 3.42 -7.07 -33.04
CA CYS A 543 2.35 -6.31 -33.66
C CYS A 543 2.87 -4.96 -34.17
N SER A 544 2.41 -4.53 -35.34
CA SER A 544 2.59 -3.14 -35.77
C SER A 544 1.68 -2.23 -34.96
N LEU A 545 2.09 -0.98 -34.78
CA LEU A 545 1.28 0.06 -34.15
C LEU A 545 0.88 1.09 -35.21
N ASN A 546 -0.39 1.47 -35.23
CA ASN A 546 -0.88 2.61 -36.01
C ASN A 546 -1.28 3.76 -35.08
N LEU A 547 -1.11 4.99 -35.55
CA LEU A 547 -1.45 6.21 -34.82
C LEU A 547 -2.89 6.58 -35.14
N THR A 548 -3.78 6.50 -34.15
CA THR A 548 -5.20 6.88 -34.29
C THR A 548 -5.45 8.33 -33.91
N ASP A 549 -4.84 8.77 -32.81
CA ASP A 549 -4.96 10.13 -32.29
C ASP A 549 -3.63 10.66 -31.73
N ARG A 550 -3.14 11.74 -32.34
CA ARG A 550 -1.90 12.39 -31.93
C ARG A 550 -2.05 13.15 -30.61
N GLU A 551 -3.18 13.81 -30.40
CA GLU A 551 -3.43 14.65 -29.22
C GLU A 551 -3.61 13.77 -27.98
N GLU A 552 -4.25 12.61 -28.09
CA GLU A 552 -4.32 11.65 -26.99
C GLU A 552 -2.94 11.09 -26.62
N LEU A 553 -2.13 10.73 -27.63
CA LEU A 553 -0.82 10.13 -27.38
C LEU A 553 0.21 11.12 -26.81
N LEU A 554 0.23 12.37 -27.30
CA LEU A 554 1.19 13.40 -26.84
C LEU A 554 0.64 14.28 -25.70
N GLY A 555 -0.68 14.43 -25.61
CA GLY A 555 -1.32 15.42 -24.75
C GLY A 555 -1.02 16.86 -25.20
N SER A 556 -0.98 17.78 -24.24
CA SER A 556 -0.62 19.19 -24.48
C SER A 556 0.89 19.44 -24.56
N SER A 557 1.71 18.40 -24.43
CA SER A 557 3.18 18.50 -24.39
C SER A 557 3.78 18.01 -25.72
N PRO A 558 4.87 18.62 -26.21
CA PRO A 558 5.59 18.12 -27.40
C PRO A 558 6.31 16.78 -27.15
N PHE A 559 6.27 16.30 -25.91
CA PHE A 559 6.90 15.08 -25.43
C PHE A 559 5.97 14.39 -24.42
N SER A 560 5.76 13.08 -24.56
CA SER A 560 4.97 12.31 -23.62
C SER A 560 5.67 11.02 -23.18
N THR A 561 5.41 10.64 -21.93
CA THR A 561 5.76 9.32 -21.40
C THR A 561 4.52 8.46 -21.42
N ARG A 562 4.65 7.23 -21.93
CA ARG A 562 3.55 6.28 -22.02
C ARG A 562 4.03 4.89 -21.61
N TYR A 563 3.09 4.03 -21.23
CA TYR A 563 3.38 2.70 -20.73
C TYR A 563 2.66 1.66 -21.58
N PHE A 564 3.39 0.65 -22.00
CA PHE A 564 2.80 -0.61 -22.43
C PHE A 564 2.74 -1.52 -21.22
N LYS A 565 1.62 -2.20 -21.00
CA LYS A 565 1.49 -3.21 -19.95
C LYS A 565 1.17 -4.55 -20.59
N ALA A 566 1.63 -5.62 -19.98
CA ALA A 566 1.29 -6.95 -20.41
C ALA A 566 1.06 -7.84 -19.20
N GLU A 567 0.08 -8.70 -19.34
CA GLU A 567 -0.31 -9.69 -18.34
C GLU A 567 -0.39 -11.05 -19.02
N SER A 568 0.02 -12.11 -18.33
CA SER A 568 -0.21 -13.47 -18.79
C SER A 568 -0.62 -14.37 -17.65
N THR A 569 -1.76 -15.03 -17.81
CA THR A 569 -2.24 -16.08 -16.90
C THR A 569 -1.86 -17.43 -17.48
N TYR A 570 -1.25 -18.29 -16.68
CA TYR A 570 -0.76 -19.61 -17.10
C TYR A 570 -0.78 -20.63 -15.97
N GLU A 571 -0.73 -21.90 -16.33
CA GLU A 571 -0.49 -23.03 -15.45
C GLU A 571 1.00 -23.39 -15.50
N TYR A 572 1.63 -23.47 -14.33
CA TYR A 572 3.04 -23.73 -14.14
C TYR A 572 3.24 -25.08 -13.45
N LEU A 573 4.20 -25.87 -13.94
CA LEU A 573 4.58 -27.15 -13.36
C LEU A 573 5.99 -27.04 -12.76
N LEU A 574 6.08 -27.05 -11.44
CA LEU A 574 7.34 -27.15 -10.71
C LEU A 574 7.68 -28.62 -10.45
N LYS A 575 8.94 -29.01 -10.61
CA LYS A 575 9.41 -30.38 -10.42
C LYS A 575 10.73 -30.44 -9.67
N LYS A 576 10.73 -31.15 -8.54
CA LYS A 576 11.94 -31.47 -7.76
C LYS A 576 12.12 -32.98 -7.68
N SER A 577 13.35 -33.44 -7.49
CA SER A 577 13.62 -34.87 -7.39
C SER A 577 14.71 -35.22 -6.40
N VAL A 578 14.56 -36.38 -5.76
CA VAL A 578 15.50 -36.94 -4.79
C VAL A 578 15.86 -38.35 -5.22
N ALA A 579 17.15 -38.69 -5.20
CA ALA A 579 17.63 -40.03 -5.47
C ALA A 579 17.67 -40.87 -4.18
N VAL A 580 17.16 -42.09 -4.23
CA VAL A 580 17.16 -43.04 -3.12
C VAL A 580 17.51 -44.44 -3.60
N THR A 581 18.06 -45.28 -2.72
CA THR A 581 18.41 -46.67 -3.05
C THR A 581 17.64 -47.64 -2.16
N VAL A 582 17.07 -48.68 -2.78
CA VAL A 582 16.35 -49.76 -2.10
C VAL A 582 17.20 -51.04 -2.14
N HIS A 583 17.50 -51.60 -0.97
CA HIS A 583 18.31 -52.79 -0.78
C HIS A 583 17.47 -53.99 -0.31
N ASP A 584 17.94 -55.21 -0.51
CA ASP A 584 17.24 -56.37 0.08
C ASP A 584 17.36 -56.36 1.60
N GLN A 585 16.27 -56.77 2.26
CA GLN A 585 16.24 -56.97 3.70
C GLN A 585 17.23 -58.10 4.04
N LYS A 586 18.25 -57.77 4.85
CA LYS A 586 19.28 -58.73 5.28
C LYS A 586 18.77 -59.69 6.34
#